data_AF-A0A7L2IF14-F1
#
_entry.id   AF-A0A7L2IF14-F1
#
_cell.length_a   1.000
_cell.length_b   1.000
_cell.length_c   1.000
_cell.angle_alpha   90.00
_cell.angle_beta   90.00
_cell.angle_gamma   90.00
#
_symmetry.space_group_name_H-M   'P 1'
#
loop_
_entity.id
_entity.type
_entity.pdbx_description
1 polymer ?
#
loop_
_entity_poly.entity_id
_entity_poly.type
_entity_poly.pdbx_seq_one_letter_code
_entity_poly.pdbx_strand_id
1 'polypeptide(L)'
;DVSAEVKVGNPFILLQQSPSQLLSQLVFERQVHPDRLSSLLAKEELNLNVQQVIVTYCCEPLSLCSVRQTSQAKSLLTNISHLAHQCASHCLPAVEIPLCSSAV
;
A
#
# COMPACT_ATOMS: atom_id res chain seq x y z
N ASP A 1 0.67 18.85 -13.06
CA ASP A 1 1.40 19.30 -14.24
C ASP A 1 2.73 18.58 -14.44
N VAL A 2 2.67 17.34 -14.93
CA VAL A 2 3.68 16.81 -15.88
C VAL A 2 2.86 16.00 -16.87
N SER A 3 2.25 16.71 -17.82
CA SER A 3 1.78 16.08 -19.05
C SER A 3 3.02 15.51 -19.72
N ALA A 4 3.30 14.23 -19.48
CA ALA A 4 4.24 13.45 -20.24
C ALA A 4 3.63 13.19 -21.62
N GLU A 5 3.43 14.27 -22.38
CA GLU A 5 3.24 14.19 -23.81
C GLU A 5 4.58 13.67 -24.34
N VAL A 6 4.67 12.36 -24.56
CA VAL A 6 5.87 11.69 -25.08
C VAL A 6 6.04 12.13 -26.53
N LYS A 7 6.57 13.34 -26.71
CA LYS A 7 7.20 13.77 -27.96
C LYS A 7 8.32 12.78 -28.21
N VAL A 8 8.22 12.09 -29.34
CA VAL A 8 9.10 11.01 -29.80
C VAL A 8 10.50 11.57 -30.12
N GLY A 9 11.21 12.03 -29.09
CA GLY A 9 12.44 12.80 -29.19
C GLY A 9 13.47 12.28 -28.20
N ASN A 10 13.82 11.00 -28.35
CA ASN A 10 14.98 10.27 -27.82
C ASN A 10 14.56 8.89 -27.26
N PRO A 11 14.89 7.77 -27.92
CA PRO A 11 14.54 6.42 -27.46
C PRO A 11 15.20 6.03 -26.12
N PHE A 12 16.30 6.69 -25.73
CA PHE A 12 16.99 6.40 -24.47
C PHE A 12 16.25 6.92 -23.23
N ILE A 13 15.27 7.83 -23.38
CA ILE A 13 14.43 8.28 -22.26
C ILE A 13 13.63 7.10 -21.67
N LEU A 14 13.31 6.08 -22.46
CA LEU A 14 12.65 4.87 -21.98
C LEU A 14 13.50 4.12 -20.95
N LEU A 15 14.83 4.14 -21.09
CA LEU A 15 15.73 3.48 -20.14
C LEU A 15 15.78 4.17 -18.78
N GLN A 16 15.31 5.42 -18.69
CA GLN A 16 15.26 6.18 -17.45
C GLN A 16 13.94 5.99 -16.70
N GLN A 17 12.92 5.40 -17.34
CA GLN A 17 11.61 5.18 -16.71
C GLN A 17 11.64 3.90 -15.87
N SER A 18 10.87 3.89 -14.77
CA SER A 18 10.66 2.66 -14.03
C SER A 18 9.87 1.63 -14.87
N PRO A 19 10.06 0.33 -14.65
CA PRO A 19 9.33 -0.70 -15.39
C PRO A 19 7.80 -0.56 -15.30
N SER A 20 7.27 -0.10 -14.15
CA SER A 20 5.83 0.16 -13.97
C SER A 20 5.32 1.33 -14.82
N GLN A 21 6.13 2.37 -15.01
CA GLN A 21 5.80 3.50 -15.89
C GLN A 21 5.82 3.08 -17.37
N LEU A 22 6.79 2.27 -17.79
CA LEU A 22 6.80 1.72 -19.15
C LEU A 22 5.58 0.83 -19.39
N LEU A 23 5.20 0.02 -18.39
CA LEU A 23 4.01 -0.82 -18.47
C LEU A 23 2.72 0.02 -18.52
N SER A 24 2.64 1.11 -17.75
CA SER A 24 1.48 2.01 -17.81
C SER A 24 1.35 2.69 -19.18
N GLN A 25 2.47 3.09 -19.80
CA GLN A 25 2.47 3.60 -21.18
C GLN A 25 1.95 2.56 -22.18
N LEU A 26 2.37 1.30 -22.05
CA LEU A 26 1.89 0.23 -22.92
C LEU A 26 0.38 -0.01 -22.76
N VAL A 27 -0.13 0.00 -21.53
CA VAL A 27 -1.56 -0.21 -21.24
C VAL A 27 -2.41 0.97 -21.70
N PHE A 28 -1.99 2.21 -21.40
CA PHE A 28 -2.86 3.39 -21.55
C PHE A 28 -2.58 4.19 -22.81
N GLU A 29 -1.32 4.49 -23.13
CA GLU A 29 -0.97 5.30 -24.30
C GLU A 29 -1.00 4.46 -25.59
N ARG A 30 -0.45 3.24 -25.52
CA ARG A 30 -0.40 2.32 -26.66
C ARG A 30 -1.60 1.36 -26.72
N GLN A 31 -2.48 1.39 -25.71
CA GLN A 31 -3.72 0.60 -25.65
C GLN A 31 -3.50 -0.91 -25.88
N VAL A 32 -2.38 -1.45 -25.40
CA VAL A 32 -2.11 -2.88 -25.50
C VAL A 32 -3.00 -3.62 -24.50
N HIS A 33 -3.69 -4.66 -24.97
CA HIS A 33 -4.61 -5.44 -24.15
C HIS A 33 -3.93 -6.00 -22.89
N PRO A 34 -4.50 -5.83 -21.68
CA PRO A 34 -3.86 -6.20 -20.43
C PRO A 34 -3.52 -7.69 -20.35
N ASP A 35 -4.36 -8.57 -20.85
CA ASP A 35 -4.08 -10.02 -20.84
C ASP A 35 -2.84 -10.41 -21.66
N ARG A 36 -2.60 -9.69 -22.76
CA ARG A 36 -1.40 -9.92 -23.58
C ARG A 36 -0.14 -9.51 -22.84
N LEU A 37 -0.20 -8.39 -22.12
CA LEU A 37 0.90 -7.93 -21.28
C LEU A 37 1.13 -8.87 -20.10
N SER A 38 0.07 -9.31 -19.42
CA SER A 38 0.16 -10.27 -18.32
C SER A 38 0.82 -11.59 -18.77
N SER A 39 0.42 -12.12 -19.92
CA SER A 39 1.03 -13.33 -20.50
C SER A 39 2.50 -13.11 -20.86
N LEU A 40 2.85 -11.95 -21.42
CA LEU A 40 4.23 -11.61 -21.76
C LEU A 40 5.10 -11.49 -20.50
N LEU A 41 4.63 -10.79 -19.47
CA LEU A 41 5.34 -10.63 -18.21
C LEU A 41 5.59 -11.98 -17.52
N ALA A 42 4.59 -12.88 -17.54
CA ALA A 42 4.73 -14.23 -17.02
C ALA A 42 5.75 -15.06 -17.82
N LYS A 43 5.74 -14.93 -19.15
CA LYS A 43 6.67 -15.65 -20.03
C LYS A 43 8.12 -15.21 -19.82
N GLU A 44 8.36 -13.93 -19.61
CA GLU A 44 9.69 -13.34 -19.41
C GLU A 44 10.09 -13.27 -17.93
N GLU A 45 9.32 -13.90 -17.03
CA GLU A 45 9.56 -13.96 -15.58
C GLU A 45 9.75 -12.59 -14.91
N LEU A 46 9.03 -11.58 -15.40
CA LEU A 46 9.11 -10.22 -14.88
C LEU A 46 8.21 -10.05 -13.66
N ASN A 47 8.78 -9.50 -12.57
CA ASN A 47 8.09 -9.22 -11.30
C ASN A 47 7.21 -7.96 -11.38
N LEU A 48 6.30 -7.90 -12.35
CA LEU A 48 5.34 -6.80 -12.54
C LEU A 48 3.93 -7.34 -12.64
N ASN A 49 2.97 -6.57 -12.15
CA ASN A 49 1.56 -6.93 -12.19
C ASN A 49 0.75 -5.85 -12.92
N VAL A 50 0.15 -6.23 -14.05
CA VAL A 50 -0.68 -5.34 -14.88
C VAL A 50 -1.86 -4.78 -14.09
N GLN A 51 -2.52 -5.61 -13.26
CA GLN A 51 -3.66 -5.20 -12.45
C GLN A 51 -3.23 -4.16 -11.40
N GLN A 52 -2.08 -4.36 -10.75
CA GLN A 52 -1.55 -3.41 -9.78
C GLN A 52 -1.21 -2.07 -10.45
N VAL A 53 -0.62 -2.10 -11.65
CA VAL A 53 -0.39 -0.87 -12.42
C VAL A 53 -1.71 -0.19 -12.76
N ILE A 54 -2.72 -0.94 -13.21
CA ILE A 54 -4.05 -0.35 -13.47
C ILE A 54 -4.64 0.32 -12.22
N VAL A 55 -4.62 -0.37 -11.08
CA VAL A 55 -5.11 0.18 -9.80
C VAL A 55 -4.34 1.44 -9.41
N THR A 56 -3.01 1.43 -9.55
CA THR A 56 -2.17 2.55 -9.13
C THR A 56 -2.40 3.82 -9.96
N TYR A 57 -2.64 3.68 -11.26
CA TYR A 57 -2.74 4.82 -12.19
C TYR A 57 -4.19 5.25 -12.49
N CYS A 58 -5.18 4.37 -12.31
CA CYS A 58 -6.58 4.67 -12.62
C CYS A 58 -7.48 4.81 -11.40
N CYS A 59 -7.13 4.21 -10.26
CA CYS A 59 -8.00 4.22 -9.09
C CYS A 59 -7.50 5.24 -8.08
N GLU A 60 -8.41 6.11 -7.63
CA GLU A 60 -8.17 6.84 -6.38
C GLU A 60 -8.04 5.81 -5.24
N PRO A 61 -7.10 6.01 -4.30
CA PRO A 61 -6.99 5.15 -3.15
C PRO A 61 -8.32 5.09 -2.42
N LEU A 62 -8.92 3.89 -2.36
CA LEU A 62 -10.13 3.69 -1.56
C LEU A 62 -9.75 3.94 -0.11
N SER A 63 -10.23 5.05 0.45
CA SER A 63 -10.13 5.32 1.88
C SER A 63 -11.03 4.32 2.60
N LEU A 64 -10.49 3.13 2.90
CA LEU A 64 -11.15 2.12 3.69
C LEU A 64 -11.35 2.69 5.10
N CYS A 65 -12.48 3.37 5.29
CA CYS A 65 -13.02 3.93 6.54
C CYS A 65 -12.05 3.83 7.72
N SER A 66 -11.18 4.83 7.85
CA SER A 66 -10.26 4.99 8.97
C SER A 66 -10.96 4.86 10.31
N VAL A 67 -12.24 5.23 10.41
CA VAL A 67 -13.07 5.12 11.62
C VAL A 67 -13.14 3.70 12.19
N ARG A 68 -13.34 2.67 11.35
CA ARG A 68 -13.42 1.27 11.83
C ARG A 68 -12.05 0.77 12.29
N GLN A 69 -11.00 1.05 11.53
CA GLN A 69 -9.62 0.69 11.91
C GLN A 69 -9.19 1.42 13.19
N THR A 70 -9.50 2.71 13.34
CA THR A 70 -9.22 3.48 14.55
C THR A 70 -10.00 2.94 15.74
N SER A 71 -11.29 2.57 15.57
CA SER A 71 -12.08 1.99 16.66
C SER A 71 -11.55 0.62 17.11
N GLN A 72 -11.16 -0.24 16.17
CA GLN A 72 -10.57 -1.54 16.47
C GLN A 72 -9.17 -1.40 17.07
N ALA A 73 -8.35 -0.49 16.57
CA ALA A 73 -7.03 -0.20 17.13
C ALA A 73 -7.13 0.35 18.56
N LYS A 74 -8.09 1.25 18.83
CA LYS A 74 -8.38 1.74 20.19
C LYS A 74 -8.81 0.60 21.11
N SER A 75 -9.75 -0.25 20.67
CA SER A 75 -10.20 -1.42 21.44
C SER A 75 -9.07 -2.43 21.69
N LEU A 76 -8.22 -2.68 20.70
CA LEU A 76 -7.07 -3.58 20.84
C LEU A 76 -6.08 -3.01 21.84
N LEU A 77 -5.75 -1.71 21.74
CA LEU A 77 -4.85 -1.03 22.65
C LEU A 77 -5.36 -1.10 24.09
N THR A 78 -6.66 -0.82 24.32
CA THR A 78 -7.25 -0.92 25.66
C THR A 78 -7.18 -2.35 26.21
N ASN A 79 -7.41 -3.36 25.36
CA ASN A 79 -7.34 -4.77 25.77
C ASN A 79 -5.90 -5.18 26.12
N ILE A 80 -4.91 -4.76 25.33
CA ILE A 80 -3.49 -5.02 25.59
C ILE A 80 -3.04 -4.31 26.87
N SER A 81 -3.40 -3.03 27.05
CA SER A 81 -3.08 -2.28 28.27
C SER A 81 -3.68 -2.95 29.51
N HIS A 82 -4.90 -3.45 29.43
CA HIS A 82 -5.55 -4.17 30.52
C HIS A 82 -4.83 -5.48 30.84
N LEU A 83 -4.50 -6.30 29.83
CA LEU A 83 -3.74 -7.54 30.01
C LEU A 83 -2.35 -7.27 30.61
N ALA A 84 -1.65 -6.24 30.12
CA ALA A 84 -0.35 -5.86 30.64
C ALA A 84 -0.44 -5.43 32.12
N HIS A 85 -1.47 -4.68 32.49
CA HIS A 85 -1.71 -4.30 33.88
C HIS A 85 -2.00 -5.51 34.77
N GLN A 86 -2.86 -6.43 34.31
CA GLN A 86 -3.14 -7.67 35.03
C GLN A 86 -1.88 -8.50 35.25
N CYS A 87 -1.08 -8.73 34.21
CA CYS A 87 0.19 -9.44 34.32
C CYS A 87 1.14 -8.75 35.29
N ALA A 88 1.24 -7.41 35.22
CA ALA A 88 2.15 -6.66 36.07
C ALA A 88 1.70 -6.66 37.54
N SER A 89 0.40 -6.53 37.82
CA SER A 89 -0.16 -6.66 39.18
C SER A 89 0.02 -8.05 39.77
N HIS A 90 -0.06 -9.10 38.93
CA HIS A 90 0.15 -10.47 39.35
C HIS A 90 1.63 -10.78 39.63
N CYS A 91 2.54 -10.27 38.80
CA CYS A 91 3.97 -10.51 38.94
C CYS A 91 4.66 -9.59 39.97
N LEU A 92 4.10 -8.40 40.25
CA LEU A 92 4.67 -7.39 41.14
C LEU A 92 3.60 -6.81 42.10
N PRO A 93 3.05 -7.62 43.03
CA PRO A 93 1.92 -7.23 43.88
C PRO A 93 2.22 -6.11 44.90
N ALA A 94 3.48 -5.75 45.10
CA ALA A 94 3.91 -4.73 46.07
C ALA A 94 4.14 -3.34 45.45
N VAL A 95 3.96 -3.18 44.14
CA VAL A 95 4.14 -1.90 43.43
C VAL A 95 2.78 -1.47 42.88
N GLU A 96 2.32 -0.27 43.25
CA GLU A 96 1.14 0.32 42.63
C GLU A 96 1.47 0.70 41.18
N ILE A 97 0.85 0.04 40.22
CA ILE A 97 1.06 0.29 38.79
C ILE A 97 -0.09 1.17 38.28
N PRO A 98 0.19 2.43 37.90
CA PRO A 98 -0.83 3.31 37.34
C PRO A 98 -1.36 2.77 36.02
N LEU A 99 -2.68 2.83 35.82
CA LEU A 99 -3.30 2.46 34.55
C LEU A 99 -3.05 3.58 33.54
N CYS A 100 -2.19 3.36 32.55
CA CYS A 100 -2.08 4.25 31.39
C CYS A 100 -3.28 4.06 30.47
N SER A 101 -4.43 4.62 30.85
CA SER A 101 -5.55 4.84 29.94
C SER A 101 -5.22 6.09 29.12
N SER A 102 -4.64 5.91 27.93
CA SER A 102 -4.56 6.99 26.95
C SER A 102 -5.96 7.27 26.40
N ALA A 103 -6.70 8.13 27.10
CA ALA A 103 -7.96 8.68 26.62
C ALA A 103 -7.70 10.07 26.03
N VAL A 104 -7.08 10.11 24.84
CA VAL A 104 -7.20 11.21 23.86
C VAL A 104 -7.10 10.58 22.46
#